data_AF-A0A6L7CMU4-F1
#
_entry.id   AF-A0A6L7CMU4-F1
#
_cell.length_a   1.000
_cell.length_b   1.000
_cell.length_c   1.000
_cell.angle_alpha   90.00
_cell.angle_beta   90.00
_cell.angle_gamma   90.00
#
_symmetry.space_group_name_H-M   'P 1'
#
loop_
_entity.id
_entity.type
_entity.pdbx_description
1 polymer ?
#
loop_
_entity_poly.entity_id
_entity_poly.type
_entity_poly.pdbx_seq_one_letter_code
_entity_poly.pdbx_strand_id
1 'polypeptide(L)'
;MNIRRKNRLWIACAVLAGLALTIGLVLYALRSNIDLFYTPGEILYGKRETQQMPEVGQRLRVGGMVMPGSVQRDPNSLKVTFTIYDAEGSVDVSYEGILPDLFREGQGVVVQ
;
A
#
# COMPACT_ATOMS: atom_id res chain seq x y z
N MET A 1 -43.52 -23.28 25.83
CA MET A 1 -42.37 -22.38 25.54
C MET A 1 -42.92 -21.02 25.10
N ASN A 2 -42.73 -19.97 25.91
CA ASN A 2 -43.43 -18.68 25.73
C ASN A 2 -43.04 -17.96 24.43
N ILE A 3 -44.01 -17.76 23.53
CA ILE A 3 -43.86 -17.06 22.24
C ILE A 3 -43.19 -15.69 22.39
N ARG A 4 -43.49 -14.94 23.46
CA ARG A 4 -42.87 -13.64 23.76
C ARG A 4 -41.36 -13.71 23.98
N ARG A 5 -40.85 -14.80 24.58
CA ARG A 5 -39.40 -15.00 24.80
C ARG A 5 -38.70 -15.37 23.50
N LYS A 6 -39.32 -16.20 22.65
CA LYS A 6 -38.81 -16.54 21.31
C LYS A 6 -38.68 -15.30 20.42
N ASN A 7 -39.69 -14.44 20.39
CA ASN A 7 -39.64 -13.21 19.56
C ASN A 7 -38.54 -12.24 20.03
N ARG A 8 -38.35 -12.07 21.35
CA ARG A 8 -37.24 -11.25 21.87
C ARG A 8 -35.87 -11.83 21.53
N LEU A 9 -35.74 -13.15 21.56
CA LEU A 9 -34.50 -13.85 21.22
C LEU A 9 -34.19 -13.69 19.72
N TRP A 10 -35.19 -13.81 18.85
CA TRP A 10 -35.05 -13.53 17.41
C TRP A 10 -34.64 -12.09 17.12
N ILE A 11 -35.24 -11.11 17.80
CA ILE A 11 -34.86 -9.70 17.66
C ILE A 11 -33.41 -9.48 18.13
N ALA A 12 -33.02 -10.05 19.27
CA ALA A 12 -31.65 -9.94 19.78
C ALA A 12 -30.63 -10.55 18.81
N CYS A 13 -30.91 -11.74 18.24
CA CYS A 13 -30.05 -12.34 17.22
C CYS A 13 -29.98 -11.50 15.94
N ALA A 14 -31.09 -10.92 15.48
CA ALA A 14 -31.09 -10.05 14.30
C ALA A 14 -30.23 -8.80 14.51
N VAL A 15 -30.32 -8.18 15.69
CA VAL A 15 -29.48 -7.02 16.05
C VAL A 15 -28.00 -7.41 16.11
N LEU A 16 -27.67 -8.54 16.75
CA LEU A 16 -26.30 -9.03 16.81
C LEU A 16 -25.73 -9.36 15.42
N ALA A 17 -26.53 -9.98 14.54
CA ALA A 17 -26.13 -10.27 13.17
C ALA A 17 -25.90 -8.98 12.37
N GLY A 18 -26.78 -7.98 12.50
CA GLY A 18 -26.60 -6.67 11.87
C GLY A 18 -25.35 -5.94 12.35
N LEU A 19 -25.06 -6.02 13.65
CA LEU A 19 -23.84 -5.44 14.23
C LEU A 19 -22.57 -6.17 13.74
N ALA A 20 -22.59 -7.50 13.69
CA ALA A 20 -21.48 -8.27 13.18
C ALA A 20 -21.21 -7.97 11.70
N LEU A 21 -22.27 -7.83 10.89
CA LEU A 21 -22.16 -7.49 9.47
C LEU A 21 -21.54 -6.10 9.27
N THR A 22 -22.00 -5.10 10.03
CA THR A 22 -21.47 -3.74 9.95
C THR A 22 -20.00 -3.67 10.36
N ILE A 23 -19.62 -4.33 11.46
CA ILE A 23 -18.21 -4.43 11.88
C ILE A 23 -17.37 -5.13 10.80
N GLY A 24 -17.88 -6.23 10.23
CA GLY A 24 -17.19 -6.96 9.16
C GLY A 24 -16.93 -6.10 7.92
N LEU A 25 -17.92 -5.32 7.49
CA LEU A 25 -17.78 -4.41 6.35
C LEU A 25 -16.78 -3.27 6.64
N VAL A 26 -16.79 -2.71 7.85
CA VAL A 26 -15.83 -1.68 8.26
C VAL A 26 -14.41 -2.21 8.25
N LEU A 27 -14.18 -3.40 8.82
CA LEU A 27 -12.85 -4.04 8.82
C LEU A 27 -12.37 -4.36 7.40
N TYR A 28 -13.28 -4.81 6.53
CA TYR A 28 -12.96 -5.06 5.12
C TYR A 28 -12.54 -3.79 4.38
N ALA A 29 -13.29 -2.69 4.57
CA ALA A 29 -12.97 -1.40 3.97
C ALA A 29 -11.66 -0.80 4.53
N LEU A 30 -11.36 -1.03 5.81
CA LEU A 30 -10.09 -0.58 6.40
C LEU A 30 -8.90 -1.33 5.80
N ARG A 31 -9.04 -2.64 5.54
CA ARG A 31 -7.97 -3.46 4.94
C ARG A 31 -7.54 -2.95 3.56
N SER A 32 -8.45 -2.41 2.75
CA SER A 32 -8.11 -1.88 1.42
C SER A 32 -7.48 -0.49 1.44
N ASN A 33 -7.56 0.24 2.57
CA ASN A 33 -7.04 1.61 2.69
C ASN A 33 -5.66 1.69 3.37
N ILE A 34 -5.10 0.56 3.79
CA ILE A 34 -3.74 0.54 4.33
C ILE A 34 -2.80 0.72 3.15
N ASP A 35 -2.23 1.93 3.00
CA ASP A 35 -1.14 2.22 2.07
C ASP A 35 -0.05 1.16 2.24
N LEU A 36 0.01 0.21 1.29
CA LEU A 36 0.90 -0.92 1.38
C LEU A 36 2.32 -0.40 1.12
N PHE A 37 3.12 -0.37 2.18
CA PHE A 37 4.55 -0.19 2.08
C PHE A 37 5.19 -1.47 1.53
N TYR A 38 6.04 -1.30 0.52
CA TYR A 38 6.84 -2.33 -0.13
C TYR A 38 8.30 -1.89 -0.24
N THR A 39 9.23 -2.84 -0.32
CA THR A 39 10.60 -2.59 -0.78
C THR A 39 10.77 -2.99 -2.25
N PRO A 40 11.79 -2.48 -2.97
CA PRO A 40 12.12 -2.91 -4.33
C PRO A 40 12.22 -4.44 -4.48
N GLY A 41 12.80 -5.12 -3.50
CA GLY A 41 12.86 -6.58 -3.47
C GLY A 41 11.48 -7.23 -3.33
N GLU A 42 10.64 -6.72 -2.43
CA GLU A 42 9.28 -7.24 -2.20
C GLU A 42 8.35 -7.05 -3.40
N ILE A 43 8.58 -6.05 -4.26
CA ILE A 43 7.82 -5.89 -5.50
C ILE A 43 8.18 -7.00 -6.49
N LEU A 44 9.46 -7.36 -6.57
CA LEU A 44 9.96 -8.36 -7.52
C LEU A 44 9.71 -9.79 -7.06
N TYR A 45 9.90 -10.07 -5.77
CA TYR A 45 9.84 -11.42 -5.20
C TYR A 45 8.58 -11.70 -4.38
N GLY A 46 7.71 -10.69 -4.22
CA GLY A 46 6.51 -10.77 -3.39
C GLY A 46 6.77 -10.39 -1.93
N LYS A 47 5.76 -9.82 -1.27
CA LYS A 47 5.87 -9.38 0.13
C LYS A 47 6.18 -10.57 1.04
N ARG A 48 7.21 -10.44 1.89
CA ARG A 48 7.72 -11.55 2.72
C ARG A 48 6.66 -12.20 3.62
N GLU A 49 5.68 -11.43 4.10
CA GLU A 49 4.65 -11.91 5.03
C GLU A 49 3.42 -12.53 4.35
N THR A 50 3.02 -12.01 3.19
CA THR A 50 1.75 -12.39 2.54
C THR A 50 1.93 -13.05 1.17
N GLN A 51 3.17 -13.12 0.67
CA GLN A 51 3.54 -13.54 -0.70
C GLN A 51 2.71 -12.87 -1.80
N GLN A 52 2.07 -11.74 -1.48
CA GLN A 52 1.24 -11.00 -2.41
C GLN A 52 2.12 -10.04 -3.20
N MET A 53 2.12 -10.24 -4.50
CA MET A 53 2.69 -9.28 -5.45
C MET A 53 1.70 -8.14 -5.65
N PRO A 54 2.18 -6.89 -5.76
CA PRO A 54 1.31 -5.77 -6.07
C PRO A 54 0.70 -5.94 -7.48
N GLU A 55 -0.54 -5.49 -7.64
CA GLU A 55 -1.21 -5.48 -8.94
C GLU A 55 -0.87 -4.22 -9.74
N VAL A 56 -0.80 -4.34 -11.06
CA VAL A 56 -0.54 -3.20 -11.95
C VAL A 56 -1.71 -2.20 -11.86
N GLY A 57 -1.41 -0.95 -11.50
CA GLY A 57 -2.40 0.11 -11.31
C GLY A 57 -2.81 0.35 -9.86
N GLN A 58 -2.32 -0.46 -8.92
CA GLN A 58 -2.52 -0.22 -7.50
C GLN A 58 -1.61 0.91 -7.00
N ARG A 59 -2.15 1.81 -6.17
CA ARG A 59 -1.36 2.83 -5.47
C ARG A 59 -0.67 2.16 -4.29
N LEU A 60 0.65 2.28 -4.23
CA LEU A 60 1.50 1.65 -3.24
C LEU A 60 2.63 2.59 -2.85
N ARG A 61 3.19 2.40 -1.66
CA ARG A 61 4.34 3.18 -1.20
C ARG A 61 5.56 2.29 -1.26
N VAL A 62 6.62 2.73 -1.93
CA VAL A 62 7.87 1.96 -2.02
C VAL A 62 8.97 2.69 -1.28
N GLY A 63 9.61 2.02 -0.33
CA GLY A 63 10.80 2.52 0.36
C GLY A 63 12.05 1.86 -0.19
N GLY A 64 13.06 2.65 -0.57
CA GLY A 64 14.34 2.12 -1.06
C GLY A 64 15.43 3.19 -1.08
N MET A 65 16.66 2.79 -1.37
CA MET A 65 17.78 3.73 -1.54
C MET A 65 17.90 4.16 -2.99
N VAL A 66 18.15 5.45 -3.24
CA VAL A 66 18.40 5.94 -4.59
C VAL A 66 19.77 5.47 -5.06
N MET A 67 19.83 4.81 -6.22
CA MET A 67 21.08 4.37 -6.82
C MET A 67 21.91 5.58 -7.27
N PRO A 68 23.17 5.72 -6.82
CA PRO A 68 24.05 6.80 -7.27
C PRO A 68 24.25 6.78 -8.79
N GLY A 69 24.18 7.95 -9.43
CA GLY A 69 24.28 8.11 -10.89
C GLY A 69 23.05 7.65 -11.69
N SER A 70 21.98 7.16 -11.04
CA SER A 70 20.76 6.72 -11.75
C SER A 70 19.78 7.87 -12.05
N VAL A 71 19.95 9.04 -11.44
CA VAL A 71 18.99 10.14 -11.54
C VAL A 71 19.16 10.86 -12.87
N GLN A 72 18.20 10.64 -13.78
CA GLN A 72 18.09 11.33 -15.06
C GLN A 72 16.95 12.34 -15.02
N ARG A 73 17.27 13.59 -15.34
CA ARG A 73 16.30 14.68 -15.45
C ARG A 73 16.12 15.05 -16.91
N ASP A 74 14.88 15.18 -17.35
CA ASP A 74 14.58 15.68 -18.68
C ASP A 74 14.89 17.20 -18.74
N PRO A 75 15.64 17.69 -19.73
CA PRO A 75 15.92 19.13 -19.86
C PRO A 75 14.68 19.95 -20.26
N ASN A 76 13.66 19.31 -20.84
CA ASN A 76 12.48 19.98 -21.40
C ASN A 76 11.22 19.82 -20.55
N SER A 77 11.24 18.99 -19.50
CA SER A 77 10.08 18.71 -18.66
C SER A 77 10.47 18.52 -17.19
N LEU A 78 9.49 18.50 -16.28
CA LEU A 78 9.70 18.20 -14.85
C LEU A 78 9.78 16.68 -14.58
N LYS A 79 10.04 15.88 -15.62
CA LYS A 79 10.16 14.43 -15.49
C LYS A 79 11.55 14.05 -15.04
N VAL A 80 11.59 13.16 -14.06
CA VAL A 80 12.81 12.61 -13.49
C VAL A 80 12.65 11.11 -13.35
N THR A 81 13.60 10.38 -13.91
CA THR A 81 13.68 8.93 -13.78
C THR A 81 14.85 8.60 -12.89
N PHE A 82 14.66 7.70 -11.93
CA PHE A 82 15.73 7.23 -11.05
C PHE A 82 15.45 5.80 -10.63
N THR A 83 16.50 5.07 -10.29
CA THR A 83 16.39 3.69 -9.83
C THR A 83 16.52 3.66 -8.31
N ILE A 84 15.58 3.00 -7.64
CA ILE A 84 15.68 2.69 -6.22
C ILE A 84 16.08 1.23 -6.05
N TYR A 85 16.96 0.97 -5.10
CA TYR A 85 17.44 -0.37 -4.80
C TYR A 85 17.39 -0.65 -3.29
N ASP A 86 17.35 -1.93 -2.99
CA ASP A 86 17.50 -2.49 -1.64
C ASP A 86 18.51 -3.64 -1.72
N ALA A 87 18.78 -4.33 -0.61
CA ALA A 87 19.66 -5.49 -0.56
C ALA A 87 19.24 -6.63 -1.51
N GLU A 88 17.95 -6.70 -1.88
CA GLU A 88 17.38 -7.82 -2.63
C GLU A 88 17.05 -7.50 -4.09
N GLY A 89 16.95 -6.22 -4.49
CA GLY A 89 16.55 -5.88 -5.86
C GLY A 89 16.52 -4.39 -6.15
N SER A 90 16.21 -4.04 -7.40
CA SER A 90 16.13 -2.66 -7.89
C SER A 90 14.91 -2.44 -8.76
N VAL A 91 14.28 -1.26 -8.65
CA VAL A 91 13.09 -0.87 -9.39
C VAL A 91 13.27 0.55 -9.92
N ASP A 92 12.87 0.77 -11.18
CA ASP A 92 12.89 2.08 -11.82
C ASP A 92 11.63 2.88 -11.46
N VAL A 93 11.84 4.15 -11.12
CA VAL A 93 10.78 5.08 -10.74
C VAL A 93 10.79 6.26 -11.71
N SER A 94 9.62 6.58 -12.24
CA SER A 94 9.37 7.81 -13.00
C SER A 94 8.56 8.76 -12.14
N TYR A 95 9.09 9.97 -11.95
CA TYR A 95 8.48 11.03 -11.17
C TYR A 95 8.28 12.25 -12.04
N GLU A 96 7.12 12.89 -11.93
CA GLU A 96 6.81 14.13 -12.65
C GLU A 96 6.41 15.20 -11.64
N GLY A 97 7.31 16.17 -11.43
CA GLY A 97 7.09 17.22 -10.44
C GLY A 97 8.38 17.85 -9.94
N ILE A 98 8.24 18.69 -8.92
CA ILE A 98 9.37 19.34 -8.25
C ILE A 98 9.90 18.37 -7.19
N LEU A 99 11.15 17.92 -7.36
CA LEU A 99 11.79 17.09 -6.34
C LEU A 99 12.02 17.91 -5.06
N PRO A 100 11.78 17.33 -3.87
CA PRO A 100 12.16 17.96 -2.62
C PRO A 100 13.67 18.23 -2.56
N ASP A 101 14.07 19.34 -1.94
CA ASP A 101 15.49 19.71 -1.77
C ASP A 101 16.31 18.68 -0.97
N LEU A 102 15.61 17.84 -0.19
CA LEU A 102 16.19 16.74 0.58
C LEU A 102 16.49 15.50 -0.28
N PHE A 103 16.00 15.43 -1.51
CA PHE A 103 16.26 14.28 -2.39
C PHE A 103 17.71 14.29 -2.88
N ARG A 104 18.46 13.23 -2.56
CA ARG A 104 19.82 13.02 -3.05
C ARG A 104 20.08 11.55 -3.37
N GLU A 105 21.05 11.34 -4.23
CA GLU A 105 21.60 10.03 -4.53
C GLU A 105 22.23 9.39 -3.27
N GLY A 106 22.09 8.07 -3.13
CA GLY A 106 22.61 7.33 -1.98
C GLY A 106 21.84 7.54 -0.66
N GLN A 107 20.66 8.17 -0.71
CA GLN A 107 19.78 8.32 0.44
C GLN A 107 18.54 7.41 0.33
N GLY A 108 17.98 7.06 1.49
CA GLY A 108 16.70 6.38 1.58
C GLY A 108 15.55 7.32 1.23
N VAL A 109 14.72 6.91 0.28
CA VAL A 109 13.54 7.66 -0.18
C VAL A 109 12.31 6.78 -0.11
N VAL A 110 11.15 7.43 -0.02
CA VAL A 110 9.84 6.79 -0.13
C VAL A 110 9.12 7.40 -1.32
N VAL A 111 8.65 6.54 -2.22
CA VAL A 111 7.91 6.93 -3.44
C VAL A 111 6.47 6.42 -3.35
N GLN A 112 5.54 7.13 -3.99
CA GLN A 112 4.11 6.81 -4.04
C GLN A 112 3.51 7.21 -5.39
#